data_AF-A0A7C3XT40-F1
#
_entry.id   AF-A0A7C3XT40-F1
#
_cell.length_a   1.000
_cell.length_b   1.000
_cell.length_c   1.000
_cell.angle_alpha   90.00
_cell.angle_beta   90.00
_cell.angle_gamma   90.00
#
_symmetry.space_group_name_H-M   'P 1'
#
loop_
_entity.id
_entity.type
_entity.pdbx_description
1 polymer ?
#
loop_
_entity_poly.entity_id
_entity_poly.type
_entity_poly.pdbx_seq_one_letter_code
_entity_poly.pdbx_strand_id
1 'polypeptide(L)'
;YDVRFSDYEGPASITTYLTVLARRKNVEMVNIVVEIPMYVQAPNPKGIRSACRVLLPLLGLDLSLDDLSKMCDEFEENVDKIVGERPDLAEQIRKLEENYDQEILGDEESFREWLRRHGIDRI
;
A
#
# COMPACT_ATOMS: atom_id res chain seq x y z
N TYR A 1 6.93 6.20 -14.70
CA TYR A 1 6.03 6.09 -13.54
C TYR A 1 6.23 4.71 -12.95
N ASP A 2 6.40 4.59 -11.63
CA ASP A 2 6.42 3.31 -10.91
C ASP A 2 4.99 2.74 -10.84
N VAL A 3 4.43 2.38 -12.00
CA VAL A 3 3.10 1.78 -12.11
C VAL A 3 3.24 0.51 -12.93
N ARG A 4 2.65 -0.57 -12.43
CA ARG A 4 2.59 -1.87 -13.12
C ARG A 4 1.16 -2.18 -13.48
N PHE A 5 0.96 -2.83 -14.63
CA PHE A 5 -0.35 -3.40 -14.93
C PHE A 5 -0.61 -4.58 -14.00
N SER A 6 -1.85 -4.71 -13.53
CA SER A 6 -2.27 -5.80 -12.68
C SER A 6 -2.93 -6.88 -13.52
N ASP A 7 -2.52 -8.12 -13.30
CA ASP A 7 -3.15 -9.37 -13.76
C ASP A 7 -3.94 -10.05 -12.64
N TYR A 8 -4.35 -9.27 -11.62
CA TYR A 8 -5.03 -9.76 -10.42
C TYR A 8 -6.23 -10.66 -10.74
N GLU A 9 -6.20 -11.87 -10.17
CA GLU A 9 -7.33 -12.79 -10.10
C GLU A 9 -7.79 -12.92 -8.64
N GLY A 10 -9.04 -12.55 -8.36
CA GLY A 10 -9.61 -12.64 -7.01
C GLY A 10 -11.02 -12.07 -6.92
N PRO A 11 -11.56 -11.87 -5.70
CA PRO A 11 -12.89 -11.31 -5.51
C PRO A 11 -13.07 -9.97 -6.22
N ALA A 12 -14.19 -9.81 -6.93
CA ALA A 12 -14.54 -8.56 -7.58
C ALA A 12 -14.91 -7.48 -6.55
N SER A 13 -14.57 -6.23 -6.86
CA SER A 13 -14.99 -5.04 -6.11
C SER A 13 -15.97 -4.20 -6.93
N ILE A 14 -16.57 -3.19 -6.31
CA ILE A 14 -17.38 -2.21 -7.03
C ILE A 14 -16.58 -1.49 -8.12
N THR A 15 -15.29 -1.21 -7.88
CA THR A 15 -14.45 -0.50 -8.85
C THR A 15 -14.11 -1.39 -10.04
N THR A 16 -13.80 -2.67 -9.84
CA THR A 16 -13.56 -3.60 -10.96
C THR A 16 -14.82 -3.83 -11.79
N TYR A 17 -15.99 -3.91 -11.16
CA TYR A 17 -17.27 -3.96 -11.87
C TYR A 17 -17.52 -2.70 -12.71
N LEU A 18 -17.28 -1.51 -12.13
CA LEU A 18 -17.40 -0.24 -12.84
C LEU A 18 -16.44 -0.14 -14.02
N THR A 19 -15.19 -0.62 -13.91
CA THR A 19 -14.24 -0.64 -15.02
C THR A 19 -14.74 -1.48 -16.20
N VAL A 20 -15.38 -2.63 -15.93
CA VAL A 20 -16.01 -3.45 -16.98
C VAL A 20 -17.20 -2.71 -17.63
N LEU A 21 -18.03 -2.05 -16.83
CA LEU A 21 -19.18 -1.29 -17.34
C LEU A 21 -18.76 -0.05 -18.14
N ALA A 22 -17.75 0.69 -17.70
CA ALA A 22 -17.25 1.88 -18.36
C ALA A 22 -16.84 1.55 -19.80
N ARG A 23 -16.09 0.45 -19.98
CA ARG A 23 -15.73 -0.05 -21.31
C ARG A 23 -16.95 -0.33 -22.19
N ARG A 24 -18.00 -0.97 -21.65
CA ARG A 24 -19.25 -1.25 -22.38
C ARG A 24 -20.03 0.02 -22.75
N LYS A 25 -19.83 1.10 -22.01
CA LYS A 25 -20.45 2.41 -22.23
C LYS A 25 -19.55 3.38 -23.01
N ASN A 26 -18.40 2.91 -23.50
CA ASN A 26 -17.41 3.74 -24.18
C ASN A 26 -16.93 4.94 -23.33
N VAL A 27 -16.79 4.71 -22.02
CA VAL A 27 -16.24 5.66 -21.05
C VAL A 27 -14.84 5.20 -20.68
N GLU A 28 -13.87 6.10 -20.76
CA GLU A 28 -12.51 5.84 -20.30
C GLU A 28 -12.47 5.80 -18.78
N MET A 29 -11.91 4.74 -18.22
CA MET A 29 -11.78 4.55 -16.79
C MET A 29 -10.48 3.82 -16.49
N VAL A 30 -9.75 4.31 -15.49
CA VAL A 30 -8.54 3.68 -14.94
C VAL A 30 -8.78 3.45 -13.45
N ASN A 31 -8.36 2.30 -12.95
CA ASN A 31 -8.31 2.01 -11.52
C ASN A 31 -6.84 2.00 -11.08
N ILE A 32 -6.51 2.72 -10.01
CA ILE A 32 -5.17 2.77 -9.43
C ILE A 32 -5.24 2.14 -8.05
N VAL A 33 -4.34 1.21 -7.79
CA VAL A 33 -4.21 0.53 -6.50
C VAL A 33 -2.82 0.84 -5.97
N VAL A 34 -2.74 1.15 -4.67
CA VAL A 34 -1.46 1.32 -3.98
C VAL A 34 -1.28 0.15 -3.04
N GLU A 35 -0.18 -0.56 -3.21
CA GLU A 35 0.20 -1.65 -2.32
C GLU A 35 0.79 -1.07 -1.03
N ILE A 36 0.27 -1.55 0.09
CA ILE A 36 0.70 -1.14 1.43
C ILE A 36 1.15 -2.40 2.17
N PRO A 37 2.34 -2.41 2.81
CA PRO A 37 2.78 -3.56 3.58
C PRO A 37 1.77 -3.94 4.64
N MET A 38 1.46 -5.24 4.74
CA MET A 38 0.40 -5.77 5.61
C MET A 38 0.61 -5.52 7.11
N TYR A 39 1.85 -5.23 7.52
CA TYR A 39 2.21 -4.87 8.89
C TYR A 39 1.90 -3.40 9.24
N VAL A 40 1.55 -2.58 8.24
CA VAL A 40 1.09 -1.19 8.43
C VAL A 40 -0.44 -1.18 8.49
N GLN A 41 -1.02 -0.92 9.67
CA GLN A 41 -2.48 -0.89 9.85
C GLN A 41 -3.06 0.51 10.16
N ALA A 42 -2.20 1.51 10.35
CA ALA A 42 -2.57 2.92 10.42
C ALA A 42 -2.82 3.58 9.05
N PRO A 43 -3.46 4.77 9.04
CA PRO A 43 -3.48 5.64 7.86
C PRO A 43 -2.07 5.83 7.30
N ASN A 44 -1.89 5.51 6.02
CA ASN A 44 -0.59 5.51 5.37
C ASN A 44 -0.43 6.74 4.45
N PRO A 45 0.18 7.85 4.92
CA PRO A 45 0.39 9.03 4.10
C PRO A 45 1.34 8.76 2.92
N LYS A 46 2.29 7.81 3.05
CA LYS A 46 3.16 7.40 1.93
C LYS A 46 2.34 6.81 0.79
N GLY A 47 1.34 5.99 1.11
CA GLY A 47 0.42 5.42 0.12
C GLY A 47 -0.40 6.48 -0.61
N ILE A 48 -0.94 7.45 0.14
CA ILE A 48 -1.67 8.59 -0.44
C ILE A 48 -0.75 9.41 -1.36
N ARG A 49 0.48 9.72 -0.91
CA ARG A 49 1.47 10.47 -1.69
C ARG A 49 1.82 9.75 -3.00
N SER A 50 1.98 8.43 -2.96
CA SER A 50 2.23 7.62 -4.16
C SER A 50 1.07 7.71 -5.15
N ALA A 51 -0.19 7.60 -4.69
CA ALA A 51 -1.36 7.79 -5.56
C ALA A 51 -1.38 9.20 -6.17
N CYS A 52 -1.17 10.25 -5.36
CA CYS A 52 -1.14 11.63 -5.82
C CYS A 52 -0.06 11.86 -6.89
N ARG A 53 1.14 11.30 -6.73
CA ARG A 53 2.23 11.44 -7.73
C ARG A 53 1.88 10.85 -9.10
N VAL A 54 0.98 9.87 -9.15
CA VAL A 54 0.46 9.30 -10.41
C VAL A 54 -0.73 10.11 -10.92
N LEU A 55 -1.65 10.51 -10.04
CA LEU A 55 -2.89 11.19 -10.38
C LEU A 55 -2.69 12.64 -10.85
N LEU A 56 -1.81 13.41 -10.19
CA LEU A 56 -1.64 14.83 -10.51
C LEU A 56 -1.22 15.07 -11.97
N PRO A 57 -0.19 14.39 -12.51
CA PRO A 57 0.18 14.55 -13.92
C PRO A 57 -0.89 14.01 -14.86
N LEU A 58 -1.56 12.89 -14.48
CA LEU A 58 -2.63 12.29 -15.29
C LEU A 58 -3.83 13.23 -15.45
N LEU A 59 -4.14 14.00 -14.41
CA LEU A 59 -5.25 14.95 -14.39
C LEU A 59 -4.82 16.37 -14.81
N GLY A 60 -3.53 16.61 -15.06
CA GLY A 60 -2.99 17.94 -15.34
C GLY A 60 -3.16 18.93 -14.18
N LEU A 61 -3.15 18.44 -12.94
CA LEU A 61 -3.30 19.24 -11.73
C LEU A 61 -1.94 19.62 -11.15
N ASP A 62 -1.82 20.88 -10.73
CA ASP A 62 -0.66 21.40 -10.02
C ASP A 62 -1.05 21.64 -8.55
N LEU A 63 -0.82 20.63 -7.71
CA LEU A 63 -1.08 20.67 -6.27
C LEU A 63 0.23 20.38 -5.53
N SER A 64 0.59 21.24 -4.58
CA SER A 64 1.72 20.98 -3.69
C SER A 64 1.43 19.77 -2.79
N LEU A 65 2.44 18.93 -2.61
CA LEU A 65 2.43 17.78 -1.71
C LEU A 65 3.30 18.01 -0.47
N ASP A 66 3.63 19.26 -0.13
CA ASP A 66 4.60 19.58 0.93
C ASP A 66 4.10 19.14 2.31
N ASP A 67 2.87 19.47 2.66
CA ASP A 67 2.29 19.06 3.95
C ASP A 67 2.10 17.54 4.02
N LEU A 68 1.70 16.91 2.92
CA LEU A 68 1.63 15.45 2.82
C LEU A 68 3.02 14.81 2.95
N SER A 69 4.08 15.47 2.48
CA SER A 69 5.45 15.00 2.62
C SER A 69 5.91 15.04 4.07
N LYS A 70 5.62 16.13 4.81
CA LYS A 70 5.88 16.18 6.26
C LYS A 70 5.16 15.05 7.01
N MET A 71 3.90 14.79 6.67
CA MET A 71 3.15 13.67 7.24
C MET A 71 3.78 12.31 6.91
N CYS A 72 4.38 12.15 5.72
CA CYS A 72 5.11 10.93 5.37
C CYS A 72 6.36 10.76 6.22
N ASP A 73 7.11 11.84 6.44
CA ASP A 73 8.34 11.81 7.22
C ASP A 73 8.04 11.47 8.68
N GLU A 74 7.03 12.12 9.28
CA GLU A 74 6.55 11.80 10.64
C GLU A 74 6.06 10.36 10.76
N PHE A 75 5.35 9.85 9.74
CA PHE A 75 4.90 8.47 9.72
C PHE A 75 6.07 7.49 9.69
N GLU A 76 7.08 7.75 8.86
CA GLU A 76 8.28 6.91 8.73
C GLU A 76 9.10 6.87 10.02
N GLU A 77 9.33 8.03 10.65
CA GLU A 77 10.02 8.11 11.94
C GLU A 77 9.30 7.29 13.05
N ASN A 78 7.96 7.33 13.07
CA ASN A 78 7.19 6.56 14.04
C ASN A 78 7.26 5.05 13.79
N VAL A 79 7.18 4.62 12.53
CA VAL A 79 7.34 3.20 12.15
C VAL A 79 8.73 2.71 12.54
N ASP A 80 9.78 3.45 12.15
CA ASP A 80 11.17 3.09 12.44
C ASP A 80 11.43 2.98 13.94
N LYS A 81 10.86 3.89 14.73
CA LYS A 81 10.95 3.83 16.19
C LYS A 81 10.33 2.56 16.76
N ILE A 82 9.11 2.22 16.33
CA ILE A 82 8.41 1.03 16.85
C ILE A 82 9.11 -0.26 16.44
N VAL A 83 9.59 -0.32 15.20
CA VAL A 83 10.36 -1.46 14.69
C VAL A 83 11.71 -1.58 15.41
N GLY A 84 12.40 -0.45 15.65
CA GLY A 84 13.68 -0.40 16.36
C GLY A 84 13.59 -0.82 17.84
N GLU A 85 12.46 -0.58 18.50
CA GLU A 85 12.20 -1.03 19.88
C GLU A 85 11.96 -2.55 19.98
N ARG A 86 11.77 -3.25 18.85
CA ARG A 86 11.41 -4.68 18.79
C ARG A 86 12.28 -5.45 17.78
N PRO A 87 13.47 -5.93 18.19
CA PRO A 87 14.40 -6.63 17.29
C PRO A 87 13.83 -7.87 16.61
N ASP A 88 12.91 -8.57 17.29
CA ASP A 88 12.17 -9.72 16.77
C ASP A 88 11.22 -9.32 15.62
N LEU A 89 10.54 -8.18 15.74
CA LEU A 89 9.70 -7.61 14.69
C LEU A 89 10.54 -7.17 13.49
N ALA A 90 11.66 -6.48 13.73
CA ALA A 90 12.56 -6.01 12.67
C ALA A 90 13.11 -7.15 11.80
N GLU A 91 13.45 -8.28 12.40
CA GLU A 91 13.90 -9.48 11.68
C GLU A 91 12.78 -10.09 10.82
N GLN A 92 11.54 -10.10 11.30
CA GLN A 92 10.39 -10.62 10.55
C GLN A 92 10.00 -9.71 9.38
N ILE A 93 9.99 -8.39 9.59
CA ILE A 93 9.75 -7.41 8.51
C ILE A 93 10.78 -7.59 7.40
N ARG A 94 12.07 -7.75 7.75
CA ARG A 94 13.12 -7.98 6.74
C ARG A 94 12.86 -9.23 5.91
N LYS A 95 12.46 -10.34 6.54
CA LYS A 95 12.11 -11.58 5.82
C LYS A 95 10.90 -11.40 4.90
N LEU A 96 9.92 -10.60 5.30
CA LEU A 96 8.75 -10.30 4.46
C LEU A 96 9.13 -9.47 3.25
N GLU A 97 9.98 -8.46 3.44
CA GLU A 97 10.48 -7.62 2.36
C GLU A 97 11.33 -8.45 1.38
N GLU A 98 12.21 -9.32 1.89
CA GLU A 98 12.99 -10.26 1.08
C GLU A 98 12.10 -11.24 0.31
N ASN A 99 11.06 -11.79 0.94
CA ASN A 99 10.11 -12.68 0.27
C ASN A 99 9.27 -11.96 -0.78
N TYR A 100 8.83 -10.73 -0.50
CA TYR A 100 8.08 -9.90 -1.44
C TYR A 100 8.95 -9.54 -2.66
N ASP A 101 10.20 -9.14 -2.44
CA ASP A 101 11.16 -8.85 -3.50
C ASP A 101 11.47 -10.09 -4.37
N GLN A 102 11.36 -11.29 -3.80
CA GLN A 102 11.54 -12.57 -4.49
C GLN A 102 10.24 -13.14 -5.07
N GLU A 103 9.10 -12.46 -4.94
CA GLU A 103 7.76 -12.91 -5.36
C GLU A 103 7.33 -14.26 -4.71
N ILE A 104 7.89 -14.60 -3.54
CA ILE A 104 7.59 -15.81 -2.77
C ILE A 104 6.53 -15.47 -1.72
N LEU A 105 5.29 -15.20 -2.15
CA LEU A 105 4.18 -14.92 -1.21
C LEU A 105 3.55 -16.22 -0.70
N GLY A 106 3.93 -16.62 0.52
CA GLY A 106 3.33 -17.74 1.26
C GLY A 106 2.52 -17.28 2.48
N ASP A 107 1.26 -17.70 2.54
CA ASP A 107 0.29 -17.66 3.67
C ASP A 107 0.19 -16.33 4.47
N GLU A 108 -0.43 -15.32 3.87
CA GLU A 108 -0.78 -14.04 4.51
C GLU A 108 -1.65 -14.18 5.78
N GLU A 109 -2.41 -15.26 5.91
CA GLU A 109 -3.40 -15.44 6.98
C GLU A 109 -2.72 -15.77 8.31
N SER A 110 -1.73 -16.68 8.27
CA SER A 110 -0.87 -17.02 9.41
C SER A 110 -0.14 -15.79 9.98
N PHE A 111 0.36 -14.89 9.12
CA PHE A 111 1.06 -13.70 9.56
C PHE A 111 0.13 -12.63 10.17
N ARG A 112 -1.07 -12.44 9.59
CA ARG A 112 -2.10 -11.55 10.19
C ARG A 112 -2.50 -12.01 11.59
N GLU A 113 -2.52 -13.32 11.84
CA GLU A 113 -2.76 -13.84 13.19
C GLU A 113 -1.60 -13.56 14.15
N TRP A 114 -0.36 -13.68 13.67
CA TRP A 114 0.84 -13.36 14.46
C TRP A 114 0.92 -11.88 14.84
N LEU A 115 0.64 -10.95 13.90
CA LEU A 115 0.60 -9.50 14.16
C LEU A 115 -0.37 -9.17 15.31
N ARG A 116 -1.55 -9.78 15.28
CA ARG A 116 -2.56 -9.63 16.34
C ARG A 116 -2.07 -10.18 17.67
N ARG A 117 -1.38 -11.35 17.68
CA ARG A 117 -0.82 -11.94 18.91
C ARG A 117 0.24 -11.05 19.58
N HIS A 118 0.98 -10.25 18.82
CA HIS A 118 2.07 -9.40 19.32
C HIS A 118 1.64 -7.93 19.53
N GLY A 119 0.36 -7.61 19.34
CA GLY A 119 -0.19 -6.26 19.50
C GLY A 119 0.35 -5.25 18.48
N ILE A 120 0.71 -5.74 17.29
CA ILE A 120 1.31 -4.98 16.18
C ILE A 120 0.22 -4.55 15.18
N ASP A 121 -0.98 -5.13 15.28
CA ASP A 121 -2.16 -4.83 14.47
C ASP A 121 -2.72 -3.41 14.64
N ARG A 122 -2.14 -2.60 15.52
CA ARG A 122 -2.60 -1.23 15.83
C ARG A 122 -1.55 -0.15 15.63
N ILE A 123 -0.45 -0.47 14.96
CA ILE A 123 0.57 0.50 14.57
C ILE A 123 0.09 1.32 13.38
#